data_AF-A0A2R7Y676-F1
#
_entry.id   AF-A0A2R7Y676-F1
#
_cell.length_a   1.000
_cell.length_b   1.000
_cell.length_c   1.000
_cell.angle_alpha   90.00
_cell.angle_beta   90.00
_cell.angle_gamma   90.00
#
_symmetry.space_group_name_H-M   'P 1'
#
loop_
_entity.id
_entity.type
_entity.pdbx_description
1 polymer ?
#
loop_
_entity_poly.entity_id
_entity_poly.type
_entity_poly.pdbx_seq_one_letter_code
_entity_poly.pdbx_strand_id
1 'polypeptide(L)'
;MDVTILDEIRRWEDDVIFKLLSERCTLTKKQLVTLLMDLIPESRGMRLSVEEKAKLRGVSKGSFLRTKKQAMDNVVRALYTVLLLGYLGLLELPNYSWFLQASETLNNRDPEAIANLLLKLTEARR
;
A
#
# COMPACT_ATOMS: atom_id res chain seq x y z
N MET A 1 20.94 12.16 7.67
CA MET A 1 19.79 11.44 8.28
C MET A 1 18.61 11.33 7.31
N ASP A 2 18.24 12.40 6.59
CA ASP A 2 17.18 12.38 5.56
C ASP A 2 17.38 11.41 4.39
N VAL A 3 18.64 11.17 3.99
CA VAL A 3 18.98 10.34 2.82
C VAL A 3 18.52 8.88 2.99
N THR A 4 18.48 8.37 4.23
CA THR A 4 18.16 6.96 4.49
C THR A 4 16.68 6.62 4.28
N ILE A 5 15.77 7.59 4.45
CA ILE A 5 14.33 7.38 4.23
C ILE A 5 14.03 7.35 2.72
N LEU A 6 14.61 8.27 1.96
CA LEU A 6 14.43 8.32 0.51
C LEU A 6 15.06 7.11 -0.18
N ASP A 7 16.23 6.66 0.29
CA ASP A 7 16.86 5.43 -0.21
C ASP A 7 16.02 4.19 0.09
N GLU A 8 15.35 4.12 1.23
CA GLU A 8 14.45 3.02 1.55
C GLU A 8 13.19 3.04 0.69
N ILE A 9 12.61 4.23 0.45
CA ILE A 9 11.50 4.36 -0.50
C ILE A 9 11.93 3.87 -1.89
N ARG A 10 13.15 4.18 -2.33
CA ARG A 10 13.69 3.65 -3.59
C ARG A 10 13.83 2.13 -3.58
N ARG A 11 14.30 1.54 -2.47
CA ARG A 11 14.37 0.07 -2.33
C ARG A 11 13.01 -0.61 -2.43
N TRP A 12 11.94 0.03 -1.97
CA TRP A 12 10.58 -0.47 -2.18
C TRP A 12 10.19 -0.47 -3.67
N GLU A 13 10.69 0.46 -4.48
CA GLU A 13 10.44 0.46 -5.94
C GLU A 13 11.12 -0.71 -6.67
N ASP A 14 12.15 -1.30 -6.06
CA ASP A 14 12.82 -2.50 -6.56
C ASP A 14 12.15 -3.82 -6.10
N ASP A 15 11.21 -3.75 -5.14
CA ASP A 15 10.48 -4.92 -4.64
C ASP A 15 9.40 -5.35 -5.64
N VAL A 16 9.49 -6.60 -6.13
CA VAL A 16 8.61 -7.15 -7.17
C VAL A 16 7.14 -7.15 -6.75
N ILE A 17 6.86 -7.43 -5.48
CA ILE A 17 5.50 -7.50 -4.95
C ILE A 17 4.95 -6.09 -4.83
N PHE A 18 5.74 -5.17 -4.26
CA PHE A 18 5.37 -3.77 -4.18
C PHE A 18 5.05 -3.20 -5.56
N LYS A 19 5.89 -3.48 -6.57
CA LYS A 19 5.66 -3.05 -7.93
C LYS A 19 4.35 -3.61 -8.49
N LEU A 20 4.12 -4.92 -8.38
CA LEU A 20 2.87 -5.53 -8.87
C LEU A 20 1.63 -4.93 -8.20
N LEU A 21 1.65 -4.77 -6.88
CA LEU A 21 0.51 -4.25 -6.12
C LEU A 21 0.30 -2.76 -6.39
N SER A 22 1.38 -1.97 -6.46
CA SER A 22 1.32 -0.53 -6.72
C SER A 22 0.83 -0.20 -8.13
N GLU A 23 1.11 -1.05 -9.12
CA GLU A 23 0.62 -0.88 -10.50
C GLU A 23 -0.88 -1.20 -10.65
N ARG A 24 -1.46 -1.96 -9.71
CA ARG A 24 -2.85 -2.48 -9.83
C ARG A 24 -3.81 -1.95 -8.78
N CYS A 25 -3.32 -1.22 -7.78
CA CYS A 25 -4.18 -0.62 -6.77
C CYS A 25 -4.69 0.76 -7.19
N THR A 26 -5.59 1.32 -6.37
CA THR A 26 -6.20 2.64 -6.59
C THR A 26 -5.32 3.80 -6.14
N LEU A 27 -4.14 3.53 -5.59
CA LEU A 27 -3.22 4.54 -5.08
C LEU A 27 -2.22 4.94 -6.16
N THR A 28 -2.11 6.23 -6.43
CA THR A 28 -1.05 6.78 -7.30
C THR A 28 0.32 6.65 -6.64
N LYS A 29 1.41 6.64 -7.43
CA LYS A 29 2.79 6.69 -6.92
C LYS A 29 3.00 7.80 -5.88
N LYS A 30 2.41 8.99 -6.14
CA LYS A 30 2.46 10.12 -5.21
C LYS A 30 1.79 9.80 -3.87
N GLN A 31 0.63 9.15 -3.89
CA GLN A 31 -0.08 8.76 -2.67
C GLN A 31 0.70 7.70 -1.89
N LEU A 32 1.21 6.66 -2.55
CA LEU A 32 2.03 5.60 -1.94
C LEU A 32 3.27 6.17 -1.24
N VAL A 33 4.06 7.01 -1.93
CA VAL A 33 5.23 7.67 -1.34
C VAL A 33 4.84 8.50 -0.10
N THR A 34 3.66 9.14 -0.11
CA THR A 34 3.18 9.90 1.06
C THR A 34 2.94 9.00 2.26
N LEU A 35 2.32 7.84 2.04
CA LEU A 35 2.05 6.87 3.09
C LEU A 35 3.37 6.26 3.62
N LEU A 36 4.32 5.94 2.75
CA LEU A 36 5.64 5.44 3.15
C LEU A 36 6.42 6.47 3.98
N MET A 37 6.30 7.77 3.68
CA MET A 37 6.90 8.85 4.47
C MET A 37 6.26 9.03 5.86
N ASP A 38 5.06 8.50 6.08
CA ASP A 38 4.50 8.39 7.42
C ASP A 38 4.97 7.11 8.12
N LEU A 39 4.97 5.98 7.42
CA LEU A 39 5.23 4.64 7.96
C LEU A 39 6.71 4.40 8.32
N ILE A 40 7.63 4.70 7.40
CA ILE A 40 9.07 4.37 7.54
C ILE A 40 9.72 5.08 8.75
N PRO A 41 9.47 6.38 8.99
CA PRO A 41 10.03 7.02 10.17
C PRO A 41 9.52 6.39 11.46
N GLU A 42 8.21 6.13 11.52
CA GLU A 42 7.53 5.59 12.70
C GLU A 42 8.02 4.18 13.05
N SER A 43 8.23 3.32 12.04
CA SER A 43 8.77 1.97 12.23
C SER A 43 10.21 1.94 12.78
N ARG A 44 10.94 3.06 12.66
CA ARG A 44 12.30 3.26 13.20
C ARG A 44 12.32 4.03 14.51
N GLY A 45 11.14 4.30 15.11
CA GLY A 45 11.03 5.11 16.31
C GLY A 45 11.30 6.61 16.08
N MET A 46 11.37 7.06 14.82
CA MET A 46 11.54 8.47 14.48
C MET A 46 10.17 9.17 14.41
N ARG A 47 10.06 10.33 15.05
CA ARG A 47 8.87 11.19 14.96
C ARG A 47 9.18 12.43 14.13
N LEU A 48 8.98 12.32 12.82
CA LEU A 48 9.04 13.48 11.94
C LEU A 48 7.72 14.25 11.97
N SER A 49 7.82 15.57 12.13
CA SER A 49 6.72 16.50 11.93
C SER A 49 6.22 16.45 10.48
N VAL A 50 4.99 16.94 10.28
CA VAL A 50 4.42 17.06 8.92
C VAL A 50 5.27 17.97 8.03
N GLU A 51 5.86 19.02 8.60
CA GLU A 51 6.73 19.96 7.88
C GLU A 51 7.99 19.24 7.36
N GLU A 52 8.63 18.41 8.19
CA GLU A 52 9.81 17.62 7.80
C GLU A 52 9.47 16.59 6.72
N LYS A 53 8.35 15.88 6.86
CA LYS A 53 7.86 14.94 5.84
C LYS A 53 7.55 15.64 4.51
N ALA A 54 6.96 16.83 4.56
CA ALA A 54 6.67 17.63 3.37
C ALA A 54 7.96 18.13 2.69
N LYS A 55 8.94 18.58 3.49
CA LYS A 55 10.26 19.00 3.01
C LYS A 55 11.02 17.85 2.35
N LEU A 56 11.05 16.67 2.98
CA LEU A 56 11.61 15.44 2.41
C LEU A 56 11.02 15.09 1.05
N ARG A 57 9.71 15.34 0.89
CA ARG A 57 8.97 15.11 -0.35
C ARG A 57 9.11 16.21 -1.39
N GLY A 58 9.77 17.32 -1.05
CA GLY A 58 9.93 18.49 -1.92
C GLY A 58 8.61 19.23 -2.23
N VAL A 59 7.66 19.27 -1.28
CA VAL A 59 6.37 19.96 -1.46
C VAL A 59 6.01 20.80 -0.23
N SER A 60 5.02 21.68 -0.37
CA SER A 60 4.45 22.38 0.78
C SER A 60 3.69 21.42 1.71
N LYS A 61 3.62 21.77 3.00
CA LYS A 61 2.81 21.04 3.99
C LYS A 61 1.36 20.84 3.57
N GLY A 62 0.73 21.88 3.01
CA GLY A 62 -0.64 21.78 2.49
C GLY A 62 -0.77 20.75 1.37
N SER A 63 0.20 20.71 0.45
CA SER A 63 0.23 19.70 -0.62
C SER A 63 0.44 18.28 -0.07
N PHE A 64 1.32 18.13 0.93
CA PHE A 64 1.54 16.85 1.60
C PHE A 64 0.27 16.34 2.28
N LEU A 65 -0.38 17.17 3.10
CA LEU A 65 -1.60 16.82 3.82
C LEU A 65 -2.77 16.49 2.88
N ARG A 66 -2.94 17.25 1.79
CA ARG A 66 -3.95 16.94 0.77
C ARG A 66 -3.70 15.57 0.12
N THR A 67 -2.45 15.29 -0.25
CA THR A 67 -2.10 14.00 -0.86
C THR A 67 -2.33 12.84 0.11
N LYS A 68 -1.98 13.02 1.39
CA LYS A 68 -2.24 12.02 2.45
C LYS A 68 -3.73 11.76 2.62
N LYS A 69 -4.54 12.82 2.69
CA LYS A 69 -6.00 12.71 2.77
C LYS A 69 -6.57 11.94 1.56
N GLN A 70 -6.18 12.33 0.35
CA GLN A 70 -6.62 11.64 -0.87
C GLN A 70 -6.22 10.17 -0.90
N ALA A 71 -5.02 9.83 -0.43
CA ALA A 71 -4.58 8.44 -0.32
C ALA A 71 -5.52 7.65 0.60
N MET A 72 -5.85 8.21 1.77
CA MET A 72 -6.73 7.56 2.73
C MET A 72 -8.18 7.46 2.26
N ASP A 73 -8.69 8.50 1.59
CA ASP A 73 -10.03 8.47 0.98
C ASP A 73 -10.11 7.37 -0.10
N ASN A 74 -9.03 7.11 -0.85
CA ASN A 74 -8.95 6.01 -1.82
C ASN A 74 -8.92 4.62 -1.14
N VAL A 75 -8.20 4.47 -0.02
CA VAL A 75 -8.19 3.23 0.78
C VAL A 75 -9.59 2.94 1.31
N VAL A 76 -10.24 3.92 1.94
CA VAL A 76 -11.59 3.77 2.47
C VAL A 76 -12.55 3.38 1.34
N ARG A 77 -12.52 4.08 0.19
CA ARG A 77 -13.37 3.71 -0.94
C ARG A 77 -13.14 2.28 -1.42
N ALA A 78 -11.89 1.81 -1.50
CA ALA A 78 -11.60 0.43 -1.88
C ALA A 78 -12.20 -0.60 -0.90
N LEU A 79 -12.13 -0.33 0.41
CA LEU A 79 -12.75 -1.19 1.43
C LEU A 79 -14.27 -1.23 1.27
N TYR A 80 -14.92 -0.07 1.10
CA TYR A 80 -16.36 -0.01 0.85
C TYR A 80 -16.75 -0.73 -0.44
N THR A 81 -15.92 -0.70 -1.49
CA THR A 81 -16.15 -1.49 -2.71
C THR A 81 -16.13 -2.99 -2.41
N VAL A 82 -15.12 -3.48 -1.69
CA VAL A 82 -15.04 -4.90 -1.31
C VAL A 82 -16.26 -5.32 -0.49
N LEU A 83 -16.67 -4.50 0.49
CA LEU A 83 -17.86 -4.76 1.31
C LEU A 83 -19.15 -4.76 0.48
N LEU A 84 -19.30 -3.81 -0.44
CA LEU A 84 -20.48 -3.75 -1.33
C LEU A 84 -20.57 -4.99 -2.22
N LEU A 85 -19.44 -5.45 -2.78
CA LEU A 85 -19.43 -6.67 -3.58
C LEU A 85 -19.80 -7.91 -2.76
N GLY A 86 -19.35 -7.99 -1.50
CA GLY A 86 -19.78 -9.04 -0.58
C GLY A 86 -21.26 -8.97 -0.25
N TYR A 87 -21.78 -7.77 0.01
CA TYR A 87 -23.22 -7.54 0.26
C TYR A 87 -24.10 -7.93 -0.93
N LEU A 88 -23.63 -7.69 -2.16
CA LEU A 88 -24.33 -8.05 -3.40
C LEU A 88 -24.20 -9.54 -3.78
N GLY A 89 -23.44 -10.35 -3.03
CA GLY A 89 -23.15 -11.74 -3.40
C GLY A 89 -22.20 -11.89 -4.59
N LEU A 90 -21.49 -10.83 -4.99
CA LEU A 90 -20.48 -10.88 -6.07
C LEU A 90 -19.11 -11.33 -5.55
N LEU A 91 -18.89 -11.22 -4.23
CA LEU A 91 -17.71 -11.69 -3.52
C LEU A 91 -18.17 -12.65 -2.41
N GLU A 92 -18.27 -13.93 -2.73
CA GLU A 92 -18.70 -14.98 -1.80
C GLU A 92 -17.51 -15.82 -1.29
N LEU A 93 -17.46 -16.05 0.01
CA LEU A 93 -16.56 -17.06 0.60
C LEU A 93 -17.17 -18.45 0.35
N PRO A 94 -16.38 -19.48 -0.02
CA PRO A 94 -14.92 -19.58 0.14
C PRO A 94 -14.08 -19.09 -1.05
N ASN A 95 -14.70 -18.70 -2.18
CA ASN A 95 -14.00 -18.40 -3.44
C ASN A 95 -12.95 -17.28 -3.31
N TYR A 96 -13.14 -16.37 -2.36
CA TYR A 96 -12.23 -15.25 -2.07
C TYR A 96 -11.53 -15.34 -0.70
N SER A 97 -11.58 -16.50 -0.04
CA SER A 97 -10.89 -16.71 1.25
C SER A 97 -9.38 -16.48 1.18
N TRP A 98 -8.79 -16.74 0.01
CA TRP A 98 -7.39 -16.45 -0.29
C TRP A 98 -7.05 -14.96 -0.17
N PHE A 99 -8.01 -14.05 -0.43
CA PHE A 99 -7.77 -12.60 -0.33
C PHE A 99 -7.54 -12.17 1.12
N LEU A 100 -8.28 -12.75 2.06
CA LEU A 100 -8.11 -12.47 3.49
C LEU A 100 -6.78 -13.06 4.02
N GLN A 101 -6.46 -14.30 3.61
CA GLN A 101 -5.20 -14.96 3.98
C GLN A 101 -3.97 -14.27 3.39
N ALA A 102 -4.10 -13.73 2.16
CA ALA A 102 -3.03 -13.01 1.48
C ALA A 102 -2.49 -11.81 2.27
N SER A 103 -3.35 -11.07 2.96
CA SER A 103 -2.93 -9.91 3.76
C SER A 103 -2.01 -10.33 4.91
N GLU A 104 -2.28 -11.46 5.56
CA GLU A 104 -1.48 -11.99 6.65
C GLU A 104 -0.16 -12.57 6.13
N THR A 105 -0.22 -13.31 5.02
CA THR A 105 0.95 -13.80 4.29
C THR A 105 1.93 -12.69 3.90
N LEU A 106 1.43 -11.59 3.32
CA LEU A 106 2.26 -10.48 2.86
C LEU A 106 3.01 -9.80 4.01
N ASN A 107 2.37 -9.68 5.19
CA ASN A 107 3.02 -9.11 6.37
C ASN A 107 4.17 -10.00 6.89
N ASN A 108 4.02 -11.32 6.81
CA ASN A 108 5.04 -12.27 7.28
C ASN A 108 6.19 -12.48 6.27
N ARG A 109 6.08 -11.90 5.06
CA ARG A 109 7.06 -12.01 3.96
C ARG A 109 7.45 -13.45 3.60
N ASP A 110 6.53 -14.41 3.77
CA ASP A 110 6.78 -15.81 3.41
C ASP A 110 6.85 -15.98 1.88
N PRO A 111 8.03 -16.33 1.30
CA PRO A 111 8.22 -16.38 -0.14
C PRO A 111 7.31 -17.38 -0.86
N GLU A 112 7.02 -18.53 -0.24
CA GLU A 112 6.21 -19.58 -0.87
C GLU A 112 4.74 -19.18 -0.92
N ALA A 113 4.22 -18.64 0.18
CA ALA A 113 2.86 -18.13 0.25
C ALA A 113 2.67 -16.87 -0.64
N ILE A 114 3.70 -16.03 -0.79
CA ILE A 114 3.71 -14.95 -1.78
C ILE A 114 3.65 -15.50 -3.20
N ALA A 115 4.46 -16.51 -3.56
CA ALA A 115 4.44 -17.10 -4.88
C ALA A 115 3.05 -17.70 -5.22
N ASN A 116 2.44 -18.38 -4.25
CA ASN A 116 1.08 -18.91 -4.37
C ASN A 116 0.03 -17.80 -4.54
N LEU A 117 0.18 -16.67 -3.84
CA LEU A 117 -0.66 -15.49 -4.03
C LEU A 117 -0.51 -14.90 -5.44
N LEU A 118 0.72 -14.78 -5.93
CA LEU A 118 1.02 -14.25 -7.27
C LEU A 118 0.40 -15.13 -8.37
N LEU A 119 0.46 -16.46 -8.23
CA LEU A 119 -0.20 -17.40 -9.14
C LEU A 119 -1.72 -17.25 -9.12
N LYS A 120 -2.35 -17.16 -7.94
CA LYS A 120 -3.80 -16.95 -7.84
C LYS A 120 -4.26 -15.62 -8.47
N LEU A 121 -3.47 -14.55 -8.31
CA LEU A 121 -3.76 -13.24 -8.91
C LEU A 121 -3.63 -13.24 -10.45
N THR A 122 -2.80 -14.11 -11.03
CA THR A 122 -2.69 -14.24 -12.49
C THR A 122 -3.75 -15.17 -13.07
N GLU A 123 -4.19 -16.18 -12.32
CA GLU A 123 -5.24 -17.14 -12.71
C GLU A 123 -6.66 -16.58 -12.60
N ALA A 124 -6.96 -15.74 -11.61
CA ALA A 124 -8.26 -15.03 -11.46
C ALA A 124 -8.59 -14.06 -12.63
N ARG A 125 -7.75 -14.08 -13.67
CA ARG A 125 -7.84 -13.26 -14.88
C ARG A 125 -8.49 -14.00 -16.06
N ARG A 126 -8.94 -15.24 -15.88
CA ARG A 126 -9.62 -16.06 -16.90
C ARG A 126 -11.08 -16.26 -16.57
#